data_AF-A0A1Z4LPX2-F1
#
_entry.id   AF-A0A1Z4LPX2-F1
#
_cell.length_a   1.000
_cell.length_b   1.000
_cell.length_c   1.000
_cell.angle_alpha   90.00
_cell.angle_beta   90.00
_cell.angle_gamma   90.00
#
_symmetry.space_group_name_H-M   'P 1'
#
loop_
_entity.id
_entity.type
_entity.pdbx_description
1 polymer ?
#
loop_
_entity_poly.entity_id
_entity_poly.type
_entity_poly.pdbx_seq_one_letter_code
_entity_poly.pdbx_strand_id
1 'polypeptide(L)'
;MLNVTPEMELYLNREAQKKGVSVEAYALEMLTEQISNKEKQSSLVDVLDSWLDEDDVQEQESTGEFLINALDEDRLSERKLFPPEMKGVSW
;
A
#
# COMPACT_ATOMS: atom_id res chain seq x y z
N MET A 1 7.17 -10.87 26.72
CA MET A 1 6.06 -11.56 26.02
C MET A 1 5.13 -10.50 25.48
N LEU A 2 4.79 -10.55 24.18
CA LEU A 2 3.73 -9.68 23.65
C LEU A 2 2.42 -10.07 24.34
N ASN A 3 1.79 -9.10 25.00
CA ASN A 3 0.49 -9.33 25.64
C ASN A 3 -0.59 -9.02 24.61
N VAL A 4 -1.19 -10.07 24.04
CA VAL A 4 -2.31 -9.96 23.10
C VAL A 4 -3.62 -10.20 23.82
N THR A 5 -4.70 -9.61 23.32
CA THR A 5 -6.03 -9.85 23.90
C THR A 5 -6.47 -11.30 23.63
N PRO A 6 -7.35 -11.88 24.46
CA PRO A 6 -7.85 -13.25 24.24
C PRO A 6 -8.52 -13.45 22.87
N GLU A 7 -9.16 -12.40 22.35
CA GLU A 7 -9.80 -12.39 21.03
C GLU A 7 -8.76 -12.50 19.90
N MET A 8 -7.66 -11.75 20.02
CA MET A 8 -6.54 -11.80 19.08
C MET A 8 -5.84 -13.16 19.11
N GLU A 9 -5.66 -13.73 20.31
CA GLU A 9 -5.05 -15.05 20.47
C GLU A 9 -5.89 -16.14 19.81
N LEU A 10 -7.23 -16.11 19.96
CA LEU A 10 -8.14 -17.05 19.33
C LEU A 10 -8.15 -16.90 17.80
N TYR A 11 -8.09 -15.67 17.30
CA TYR A 11 -7.99 -15.40 15.87
C TYR A 11 -6.67 -15.92 15.27
N LEU A 12 -5.53 -15.58 15.88
CA LEU A 12 -4.21 -16.01 15.41
C LEU A 12 -4.08 -17.54 15.40
N ASN A 13 -4.56 -18.21 16.45
CA ASN A 13 -4.58 -19.67 16.51
C ASN A 13 -5.40 -20.29 15.38
N ARG A 14 -6.60 -19.75 15.11
CA ARG A 14 -7.48 -20.26 14.06
C ARG A 14 -6.85 -20.14 12.68
N GLU A 15 -6.27 -18.98 12.36
CA GLU A 15 -5.70 -18.74 11.04
C GLU A 15 -4.36 -19.47 10.85
N ALA A 16 -3.52 -19.55 11.90
CA ALA A 16 -2.30 -20.35 11.88
C ALA A 16 -2.60 -21.84 11.61
N GLN A 17 -3.64 -22.39 12.25
CA GLN A 17 -4.11 -23.76 12.01
C GLN A 17 -4.57 -23.97 10.55
N LYS A 18 -5.32 -23.03 9.98
CA LYS A 18 -5.75 -23.12 8.56
C LYS A 18 -4.56 -23.13 7.59
N LYS A 19 -3.52 -22.35 7.89
CA LYS A 19 -2.30 -22.28 7.08
C LYS A 19 -1.29 -23.40 7.40
N GLY A 20 -1.51 -24.18 8.46
CA GLY A 20 -0.60 -25.25 8.88
C GLY A 20 0.74 -24.75 9.44
N VAL A 21 0.77 -23.53 9.98
CA VAL A 21 1.97 -22.89 10.55
C VAL A 21 1.80 -22.65 12.05
N SER A 22 2.90 -22.33 12.75
CA SER A 22 2.80 -21.94 14.16
C SER A 22 2.18 -20.55 14.31
N VAL A 23 1.64 -20.26 15.50
CA VAL A 23 1.02 -18.97 15.82
C VAL A 23 2.04 -17.83 15.70
N GLU A 24 3.27 -18.08 16.15
CA GLU A 24 4.38 -17.12 16.08
C GLU A 24 4.80 -16.86 14.62
N ALA A 25 4.87 -17.91 13.80
CA ALA A 25 5.19 -17.79 12.38
C ALA A 25 4.12 -16.99 11.63
N TYR A 26 2.85 -17.26 11.92
CA TYR A 26 1.72 -16.51 11.33
C TYR A 26 1.70 -15.04 11.76
N ALA A 27 1.93 -14.78 13.06
CA ALA A 27 1.99 -13.41 13.57
C ALA A 27 3.16 -12.62 12.95
N LEU A 28 4.32 -13.26 12.79
CA LEU A 28 5.48 -12.66 12.14
C LEU A 28 5.21 -12.35 10.66
N GLU A 29 4.65 -13.30 9.91
CA GLU A 29 4.26 -13.12 8.50
C GLU A 29 3.33 -11.90 8.36
N MET A 30 2.27 -11.83 9.15
CA MET A 30 1.30 -10.73 9.13
C MET A 30 1.95 -9.38 9.49
N LEU A 31 2.82 -9.33 10.50
CA LEU A 31 3.53 -8.11 10.88
C LEU A 31 4.49 -7.66 9.77
N THR A 32 5.24 -8.59 9.18
CA THR A 32 6.17 -8.31 8.07
C THR A 32 5.42 -7.80 6.85
N GLU A 33 4.30 -8.41 6.46
CA GLU A 33 3.47 -7.94 5.35
C GLU A 33 2.98 -6.50 5.56
N GLN A 34 2.51 -6.18 6.77
CA GLN A 34 2.04 -4.83 7.09
C GLN A 34 3.17 -3.79 7.09
N ILE A 35 4.35 -4.15 7.62
CA ILE A 35 5.52 -3.27 7.61
C ILE A 35 6.02 -3.05 6.19
N SER A 36 6.21 -4.12 5.41
CA SER A 36 6.66 -4.02 4.01
C SER A 36 5.67 -3.25 3.13
N ASN A 37 4.37 -3.36 3.37
CA ASN A 37 3.38 -2.55 2.65
C ASN A 37 3.49 -1.06 3.01
N LYS A 38 3.74 -0.72 4.27
CA LYS A 38 3.99 0.67 4.69
C LYS A 38 5.29 1.24 4.13
N GLU A 39 6.37 0.45 4.12
CA GLU A 39 7.65 0.86 3.52
C GLU A 39 7.52 1.10 2.01
N LYS A 40 6.79 0.22 1.30
CA LYS A 40 6.48 0.42 -0.12
C LYS A 40 5.65 1.68 -0.38
N GLN A 41 4.67 1.96 0.48
CA GLN A 41 3.87 3.17 0.38
C GLN A 41 4.72 4.43 0.64
N SER A 42 5.59 4.42 1.66
CA SER A 42 6.52 5.52 1.92
C SER A 42 7.48 5.72 0.76
N SER A 43 8.08 4.66 0.23
CA SER A 43 8.99 4.74 -0.92
C SER A 43 8.30 5.24 -2.18
N LEU A 44 7.01 4.92 -2.37
CA LEU A 44 6.23 5.46 -3.47
C LEU A 44 5.97 6.96 -3.28
N VAL A 45 5.63 7.38 -2.06
CA VAL A 45 5.46 8.81 -1.72
C VAL A 45 6.77 9.57 -1.91
N ASP A 46 7.90 9.04 -1.45
CA ASP A 46 9.21 9.68 -1.61
C ASP A 46 9.63 9.82 -3.09
N VAL A 47 9.27 8.84 -3.92
CA VAL A 47 9.49 8.92 -5.38
C VAL A 47 8.58 9.97 -6.02
N LEU A 48 7.30 10.01 -5.62
CA LEU A 48 6.36 11.02 -6.10
C LEU A 48 6.80 12.43 -5.69
N ASP A 49 7.23 12.63 -4.45
CA ASP A 49 7.76 13.91 -3.96
C ASP A 49 9.06 14.30 -4.68
N SER A 50 9.94 13.33 -4.98
CA SER A 50 11.17 13.59 -5.75
C SER A 50 10.88 14.06 -7.18
N TRP A 51 9.76 13.63 -7.76
CA TRP A 51 9.30 14.09 -9.07
C TRP A 51 8.58 15.43 -9.00
N LEU A 52 8.14 15.88 -7.82
CA LEU A 52 7.49 17.17 -7.60
C LEU A 52 8.51 18.28 -7.25
N ASP A 53 9.69 17.93 -6.74
CA ASP A 53 10.74 18.87 -6.32
C ASP A 53 11.69 19.35 -7.45
N GLU A 54 11.62 18.81 -8.68
CA GLU A 54 12.44 19.29 -9.84
C GLU A 54 11.74 20.44 -10.60
N ASP A 55 12.02 21.69 -10.20
CA ASP A 55 11.57 23.04 -10.66
C ASP A 55 11.19 23.31 -12.16
N ASP A 56 10.45 22.43 -12.85
CA ASP A 56 9.70 22.75 -14.08
C ASP A 56 8.25 22.27 -13.93
N VAL A 57 7.48 23.04 -13.16
CA VAL A 57 6.09 22.80 -12.78
C VAL A 57 5.21 22.39 -13.97
N GLN A 58 5.51 22.91 -15.17
CA GLN A 58 4.70 22.67 -16.36
C GLN A 58 5.05 21.35 -17.05
N GLU A 59 6.33 20.98 -17.08
CA GLU A 59 6.77 19.67 -17.57
C GLU A 59 6.36 18.56 -16.57
N GLN A 60 6.43 18.84 -15.28
CA GLN A 60 5.99 17.95 -14.18
C GLN A 60 4.47 17.71 -14.15
N GLU A 61 3.64 18.75 -14.32
CA GLU A 61 2.18 18.57 -14.40
C GLU A 61 1.81 17.66 -15.57
N SER A 62 2.45 17.85 -16.74
CA SER A 62 2.17 17.01 -17.91
C SER A 62 2.66 15.57 -17.72
N THR A 63 3.81 15.37 -17.06
CA THR A 63 4.38 14.05 -16.79
C THR A 63 3.56 13.32 -15.74
N GLY A 64 3.11 14.01 -14.69
CA GLY A 64 2.25 13.47 -13.65
C GLY A 64 0.90 13.01 -14.21
N GLU A 65 0.26 13.83 -15.04
CA GLU A 65 -1.00 13.44 -15.71
C GLU A 65 -0.80 12.26 -16.66
N PHE A 66 0.32 12.22 -17.39
CA PHE A 66 0.67 11.09 -18.26
C PHE A 66 0.81 9.77 -17.47
N LEU A 67 1.50 9.79 -16.34
CA LEU A 67 1.72 8.61 -15.50
C LEU A 67 0.43 8.10 -14.85
N ILE A 68 -0.41 9.00 -14.35
CA ILE A 68 -1.72 8.65 -13.79
C ILE A 68 -2.58 7.93 -14.84
N ASN A 69 -2.61 8.48 -16.07
CA ASN A 69 -3.38 7.88 -17.15
C ASN A 69 -2.80 6.52 -17.58
N ALA A 70 -1.48 6.40 -17.72
CA ALA A 70 -0.83 5.14 -18.09
C ALA A 70 -1.08 4.03 -17.06
N LEU A 71 -1.06 4.35 -15.77
CA LEU A 71 -1.33 3.40 -14.68
C LEU A 71 -2.81 2.98 -14.62
N ASP A 72 -3.73 3.88 -14.95
CA ASP A 72 -5.15 3.56 -15.08
C ASP A 72 -5.43 2.72 -16.33
N GLU A 73 -4.74 2.97 -17.44
CA GLU A 73 -4.91 2.25 -18.71
C GLU A 73 -4.29 0.85 -18.71
N ASP A 74 -3.18 0.64 -17.99
CA ASP A 74 -2.55 -0.69 -17.84
C ASP A 74 -3.39 -1.66 -16.98
N ARG A 75 -4.46 -1.16 -16.32
CA ARG A 75 -5.34 -2.00 -15.51
C ARG A 75 -6.31 -2.81 -16.35
N LEU A 76 -6.41 -4.08 -15.99
CA LEU A 76 -7.46 -5.01 -16.46
C LEU A 76 -8.84 -4.77 -15.81
N SER A 77 -8.99 -3.74 -14.96
CA SER A 77 -10.20 -3.45 -14.20
C SER A 77 -10.71 -2.05 -14.53
N GLU A 78 -12.02 -1.97 -14.82
CA GLU A 78 -12.74 -0.71 -15.11
C GLU A 78 -12.68 0.31 -13.97
N ARG A 79 -12.33 -0.10 -12.75
CA ARG A 79 -12.15 0.81 -11.63
C ARG A 79 -10.77 1.45 -11.71
N LYS A 80 -10.73 2.77 -11.89
CA LYS A 80 -9.53 3.60 -11.84
C LYS A 80 -8.83 3.56 -10.48
N LEU A 81 -7.50 3.57 -10.48
CA LEU A 81 -6.65 3.79 -9.30
C LEU A 81 -6.74 5.23 -8.81
N PHE A 82 -6.87 6.17 -9.74
CA PHE A 82 -6.87 7.59 -9.47
C PHE A 82 -8.17 8.24 -9.99
N PRO A 83 -9.32 7.98 -9.33
CA PRO A 83 -10.58 8.60 -9.73
C PRO A 83 -10.50 10.13 -9.59
N PRO A 84 -10.90 10.91 -10.62
CA PRO A 84 -10.80 12.37 -10.60
C PRO A 84 -11.48 13.02 -9.39
N GLU A 85 -12.56 12.43 -8.90
CA GLU A 85 -13.32 12.89 -7.72
C GLU A 85 -12.55 12.78 -6.39
N MET A 86 -11.45 12.02 -6.37
CA MET A 86 -10.60 11.81 -5.20
C MET A 86 -9.32 12.66 -5.22
N LYS A 87 -9.08 13.44 -6.30
CA LYS A 87 -7.93 14.34 -6.44
C LYS A 87 -7.98 15.45 -5.38
N GLY A 88 -6.94 15.56 -4.56
CA GLY A 88 -6.85 16.45 -3.40
C GLY A 88 -7.57 15.96 -2.14
N VAL A 89 -8.15 14.75 -2.14
CA VAL A 89 -8.81 14.13 -0.98
C VAL A 89 -8.01 12.93 -0.48
N SER A 90 -7.57 12.06 -1.39
CA SER A 90 -6.81 10.85 -1.04
C SER A 90 -5.57 10.62 -1.89
N TRP A 91 -5.45 11.33 -3.01
CA TRP A 91 -4.28 11.39 -3.89
C TRP A 91 -4.21 12.77 -4.55
#